data_AF-A0A7S0SC09-F1
#
_entry.id   AF-A0A7S0SC09-F1
#
_cell.length_a   1.000
_cell.length_b   1.000
_cell.length_c   1.000
_cell.angle_alpha   90.00
_cell.angle_beta   90.00
_cell.angle_gamma   90.00
#
_symmetry.space_group_name_H-M   'P 1'
#
loop_
_entity.id
_entity.type
_entity.pdbx_description
1 polymer ?
#
loop_
_entity_poly.entity_id
_entity_poly.type
_entity_poly.pdbx_seq_one_letter_code
_entity_poly.pdbx_strand_id
1 'polypeptide(L)'
;QIIGRRRVLLVSPEQSYKGMYPYPVSHPYDGYAMVDLDDADYSRFPNITKVRGQACVVEPGDVLFVPDGWWRHEHGLSGEHAHVELRMGMGGRARTAAAA
;
A
#
# COMPACT_ATOMS: atom_id res chain seq x y z
N GLN A 1 3.53 7.73 13.73
CA GLN A 1 2.71 8.92 13.38
C GLN A 1 3.11 10.06 14.31
N ILE A 2 3.25 11.29 13.82
CA ILE A 2 3.75 12.41 14.64
C ILE A 2 2.66 13.45 14.91
N ILE A 3 1.94 13.89 13.88
CA ILE A 3 0.87 14.91 13.99
C ILE A 3 -0.38 14.39 13.28
N GLY A 4 -1.56 14.61 13.86
CA GLY A 4 -2.84 14.20 13.28
C GLY A 4 -3.03 12.69 13.23
N ARG A 5 -4.18 12.27 12.69
CA ARG A 5 -4.57 10.86 12.58
C ARG A 5 -4.77 10.46 11.13
N ARG A 6 -4.54 9.19 10.82
CA ARG A 6 -4.85 8.60 9.52
C ARG A 6 -5.47 7.22 9.65
N ARG A 7 -6.39 6.89 8.75
CA ARG A 7 -6.84 5.51 8.56
C ARG A 7 -5.90 4.84 7.57
N VAL A 8 -5.43 3.65 7.91
CA VAL A 8 -4.66 2.79 7.02
C VAL A 8 -5.42 1.49 6.81
N LEU A 9 -5.68 1.13 5.57
CA LEU A 9 -6.17 -0.18 5.17
C LEU A 9 -4.99 -0.97 4.60
N LEU A 10 -4.69 -2.12 5.21
CA LEU A 10 -3.68 -3.07 4.75
C LEU A 10 -4.35 -4.28 4.09
N VAL A 11 -3.90 -4.64 2.90
CA VAL A 11 -4.37 -5.83 2.16
C VAL A 11 -3.17 -6.73 1.90
N SER A 12 -3.28 -7.99 2.34
CA SER A 12 -2.21 -8.96 2.16
C SER A 12 -2.03 -9.33 0.68
N PRO A 13 -0.82 -9.78 0.27
CA PRO A 13 -0.60 -10.27 -1.08
C PRO A 13 -1.63 -11.31 -1.52
N GLU A 14 -1.94 -12.28 -0.65
CA GLU A 14 -2.94 -13.34 -0.91
C GLU A 14 -4.34 -12.78 -1.23
N GLN A 15 -4.80 -11.78 -0.46
CA GLN A 15 -6.10 -11.15 -0.70
C GLN A 15 -6.08 -10.28 -1.97
N SER A 16 -4.93 -9.70 -2.30
CA SER A 16 -4.81 -8.79 -3.44
C SER A 16 -5.05 -9.48 -4.78
N TYR A 17 -4.64 -10.75 -4.92
CA TYR A 17 -4.85 -11.54 -6.13
C TYR A 17 -6.33 -11.77 -6.46
N LYS A 18 -7.24 -11.58 -5.49
CA LYS A 18 -8.68 -11.75 -5.71
C LYS A 18 -9.28 -10.64 -6.56
N GLY A 19 -8.67 -9.45 -6.62
CA GLY A 19 -9.23 -8.33 -7.37
C GLY A 19 -8.73 -6.94 -7.00
N MET A 20 -7.45 -6.74 -6.71
CA MET A 20 -6.88 -5.39 -6.49
C MET A 20 -6.56 -4.62 -7.77
N TYR A 21 -6.65 -5.26 -8.95
CA TYR A 21 -6.48 -4.62 -10.27
C TYR A 21 -5.23 -3.73 -10.36
N PRO A 22 -4.01 -4.29 -10.19
CA PRO A 22 -2.78 -3.52 -10.35
C PRO A 22 -2.65 -2.99 -11.79
N TYR A 23 -1.99 -1.84 -11.95
CA TYR A 23 -1.55 -1.42 -13.28
C TYR A 23 -0.60 -2.45 -13.90
N PRO A 24 -0.55 -2.55 -15.26
CA PRO A 24 0.40 -3.42 -15.94
C PRO A 24 1.85 -3.07 -15.61
N VAL A 25 2.72 -4.09 -15.66
CA VAL A 25 4.17 -3.90 -15.49
C VAL A 25 4.69 -2.89 -16.51
N SER A 26 5.56 -1.99 -16.07
CA SER A 26 6.11 -0.86 -16.87
C SER A 26 5.14 0.30 -17.14
N HIS A 27 3.93 0.27 -16.58
CA HIS A 27 3.06 1.46 -16.56
C HIS A 27 3.65 2.52 -15.60
N PRO A 28 3.46 3.84 -15.85
CA PRO A 28 3.90 4.88 -14.90
C PRO A 28 3.34 4.74 -13.47
N TYR A 29 2.24 4.02 -13.32
CA TYR A 29 1.59 3.71 -12.04
C TYR A 29 1.74 2.22 -11.65
N ASP A 30 2.78 1.54 -12.16
CA ASP A 30 3.14 0.19 -11.68
C ASP A 30 3.30 0.22 -10.15
N GLY A 31 2.77 -0.81 -9.48
CA GLY A 31 2.66 -0.87 -8.02
C GLY A 31 1.42 -0.19 -7.41
N TYR A 32 0.57 0.48 -8.20
CA TYR A 32 -0.70 1.04 -7.74
C TYR A 32 -1.90 0.24 -8.26
N ALA A 33 -3.04 0.39 -7.58
CA ALA A 33 -4.30 -0.18 -7.99
C ALA A 33 -5.00 0.78 -8.97
N MET A 34 -5.64 0.23 -10.00
CA MET A 34 -6.46 1.01 -10.93
C MET A 34 -7.82 1.40 -10.34
N VAL A 35 -8.25 0.68 -9.31
CA VAL A 35 -9.52 0.92 -8.62
C VAL A 35 -9.32 1.99 -7.55
N ASP A 36 -10.20 2.99 -7.54
CA ASP A 36 -10.35 3.89 -6.40
C ASP A 36 -11.11 3.15 -5.29
N LEU A 37 -10.51 3.03 -4.11
CA LEU A 37 -11.12 2.31 -2.99
C LEU A 37 -12.16 3.14 -2.23
N ASP A 38 -12.15 4.46 -2.39
CA ASP A 38 -13.12 5.37 -1.78
C ASP A 38 -14.34 5.58 -2.69
N ASP A 39 -14.18 5.43 -4.02
CA ASP A 39 -15.26 5.48 -5.01
C ASP A 39 -15.11 4.39 -6.10
N ALA A 40 -15.32 3.13 -5.71
CA ALA A 40 -15.10 1.98 -6.60
C ALA A 40 -16.23 1.80 -7.63
N ASP A 41 -15.90 1.89 -8.92
CA ASP A 41 -16.79 1.47 -9.99
C ASP A 41 -16.88 -0.06 -10.07
N TYR A 42 -17.91 -0.63 -9.43
CA TYR A 42 -18.14 -2.08 -9.38
C TYR A 42 -18.50 -2.70 -10.74
N SER A 43 -18.89 -1.90 -11.74
CA SER A 43 -19.12 -2.41 -13.10
C SER A 43 -17.79 -2.71 -13.80
N ARG A 44 -16.77 -1.86 -13.57
CA ARG A 44 -15.41 -2.03 -14.12
C ARG A 44 -14.54 -2.94 -13.27
N PHE A 45 -14.72 -2.92 -11.95
CA PHE A 45 -13.89 -3.64 -10.99
C PHE A 45 -14.71 -4.59 -10.09
N PRO A 46 -15.50 -5.52 -10.64
CA PRO A 46 -16.45 -6.33 -9.86
C PRO A 46 -15.81 -7.18 -8.77
N ASN A 47 -14.58 -7.64 -8.98
CA ASN A 47 -13.89 -8.50 -8.02
C ASN A 47 -13.32 -7.77 -6.81
N ILE A 48 -13.33 -6.43 -6.77
CA ILE A 48 -12.87 -5.69 -5.59
C ILE A 48 -13.70 -6.04 -4.35
N THR A 49 -14.96 -6.41 -4.56
CA THR A 49 -15.90 -6.92 -3.53
C THR A 49 -15.43 -8.21 -2.84
N LYS A 50 -14.45 -8.93 -3.43
CA LYS A 50 -13.87 -10.16 -2.87
C LYS A 50 -12.60 -9.89 -2.06
N VAL A 51 -12.01 -8.70 -2.18
CA VAL A 51 -10.81 -8.31 -1.47
C VAL A 51 -11.17 -7.94 -0.04
N ARG A 52 -10.38 -8.41 0.92
CA ARG A 52 -10.51 -8.05 2.34
C ARG A 52 -9.17 -7.55 2.84
N GLY A 53 -9.22 -6.52 3.67
CA GLY A 53 -8.06 -5.94 4.34
C GLY A 53 -8.37 -5.66 5.80
N GLN A 54 -7.32 -5.32 6.53
CA GLN A 54 -7.41 -4.90 7.92
C GLN A 54 -7.24 -3.39 7.97
N ALA A 55 -8.18 -2.70 8.61
CA ALA A 55 -8.12 -1.26 8.78
C ALA A 55 -7.75 -0.91 10.22
N CYS A 56 -6.92 0.11 10.38
CA CYS A 56 -6.63 0.71 11.67
C CYS A 56 -6.58 2.24 11.54
N VAL A 57 -6.78 2.93 12.66
CA VAL A 57 -6.48 4.35 12.78
C VAL A 57 -5.14 4.45 13.50
N VAL A 58 -4.20 5.17 12.91
CA VAL A 58 -2.88 5.42 13.47
C VAL A 58 -2.89 6.82 14.07
N GLU A 59 -2.67 6.90 15.38
CA GLU A 59 -2.69 8.14 16.15
C GLU A 59 -1.27 8.62 16.49
N PRO A 60 -1.06 9.90 16.86
CA PRO A 60 0.25 10.40 17.26
C PRO A 60 0.89 9.51 18.35
N GLY A 61 2.13 9.07 18.11
CA GLY A 61 2.83 8.12 18.97
C GLY A 61 2.76 6.66 18.49
N ASP A 62 1.77 6.30 17.67
CA ASP A 62 1.65 4.95 17.15
C ASP A 62 2.69 4.65 16.06
N VAL A 63 3.08 3.38 16.01
CA VAL A 63 3.92 2.81 14.97
C VAL A 63 3.16 1.67 14.29
N LEU A 64 3.00 1.78 12.97
CA LEU A 64 2.40 0.73 12.16
C LEU A 64 3.50 -0.01 11.41
N PHE A 65 3.64 -1.31 11.66
CA PHE A 65 4.48 -2.19 10.85
C PHE A 65 3.72 -2.64 9.60
N VAL A 66 4.31 -2.43 8.43
CA VAL A 66 3.77 -2.87 7.14
C VAL A 66 4.74 -3.87 6.54
N PRO A 67 4.36 -5.16 6.41
CA PRO A 67 5.24 -6.16 5.82
C PRO A 67 5.46 -5.91 4.32
N ASP A 68 6.55 -6.47 3.79
CA ASP A 68 6.87 -6.33 2.37
C ASP A 68 5.80 -6.94 1.47
N GLY A 69 5.55 -6.29 0.33
CA GLY A 69 4.54 -6.70 -0.66
C GLY A 69 3.09 -6.43 -0.26
N TRP A 70 2.82 -5.85 0.91
CA TRP A 70 1.46 -5.50 1.30
C TRP A 70 0.98 -4.23 0.61
N TRP A 71 -0.28 -4.28 0.18
CA TRP A 71 -0.98 -3.10 -0.31
C TRP A 71 -1.41 -2.25 0.88
N ARG A 72 -1.33 -0.93 0.71
CA ARG A 72 -1.78 0.04 1.71
C ARG A 72 -2.60 1.14 1.05
N HIS A 73 -3.72 1.49 1.66
CA HIS A 73 -4.52 2.68 1.33
C HIS A 73 -4.61 3.56 2.57
N GLU A 74 -4.31 4.84 2.40
CA GLU A 74 -4.16 5.77 3.51
C GLU A 74 -5.04 6.99 3.32
N HIS A 75 -5.77 7.35 4.37
CA HIS A 75 -6.65 8.51 4.35
C HIS A 75 -6.43 9.36 5.60
N GLY A 76 -6.13 10.65 5.41
CA GLY A 76 -5.96 11.60 6.51
C GLY A 76 -7.30 11.90 7.19
N LEU A 77 -7.33 11.86 8.52
CA LEU A 77 -8.54 12.13 9.33
C LEU A 77 -8.42 13.45 10.10
N SER A 78 -7.44 14.29 9.78
CA SER A 78 -7.12 15.53 10.48
C SER A 78 -6.66 16.58 9.48
N GLY A 79 -6.95 17.86 9.76
CA GLY A 79 -6.57 18.97 8.88
C GLY A 79 -5.06 19.18 8.77
N GLU A 80 -4.31 18.82 9.82
CA GLU A 80 -2.85 18.77 9.84
C GLU A 80 -2.39 17.34 10.09
N HIS A 81 -1.38 16.90 9.33
CA HIS A 81 -0.92 15.51 9.37
C HIS A 81 0.57 15.40 9.03
N ALA A 82 1.34 14.74 9.89
CA ALA A 82 2.75 14.45 9.65
C ALA A 82 3.12 13.05 10.16
N HIS A 83 3.82 12.28 9.34
CA HIS A 83 4.32 10.95 9.68
C HIS A 83 5.69 10.70 9.06
N VAL A 84 6.39 9.70 9.61
CA VAL A 84 7.69 9.25 9.11
C VAL A 84 7.54 7.78 8.73
N GLU A 85 8.03 7.43 7.54
CA GLU A 85 8.11 6.07 7.04
C GLU A 85 9.58 5.65 6.97
N LEU A 86 9.90 4.49 7.53
CA LEU A 86 11.21 3.86 7.42
C LEU A 86 11.06 2.59 6.59
N ARG A 87 11.69 2.56 5.41
CA ARG A 87 11.70 1.37 4.54
C ARG A 87 13.02 0.62 4.71
N MET A 88 12.94 -0.63 5.11
CA MET A 88 14.09 -1.51 5.26
C MET A 88 14.04 -2.57 4.16
N GLY A 89 14.97 -2.52 3.22
CA GLY A 89 15.13 -3.53 2.19
C GLY A 89 16.40 -4.35 2.41
N MET A 90 16.43 -5.60 1.94
CA MET A 90 17.69 -6.31 1.79
C MET A 90 18.52 -5.59 0.72
N GLY A 91 19.65 -4.99 1.12
CA GLY A 91 20.58 -4.37 0.20
C GLY A 91 20.96 -5.34 -0.92
N GLY A 92 20.89 -4.90 -2.17
CA GLY A 92 21.40 -5.68 -3.28
C GLY A 92 22.89 -5.97 -3.03
N ARG A 93 23.30 -7.25 -3.03
CA ARG A 93 24.73 -7.57 -3.18
C ARG A 93 25.20 -6.81 -4.43
N ALA A 94 26.24 -6.00 -4.29
CA ALA A 94 26.93 -5.43 -5.44
C ALA A 94 27.20 -6.59 -6.40
N ARG A 95 26.66 -6.51 -7.62
CA ARG A 95 27.04 -7.44 -8.68
C ARG A 95 28.52 -7.16 -8.92
N THR A 96 29.40 -8.01 -8.40
CA THR A 96 30.80 -7.99 -8.80
C THR A 96 30.79 -8.17 -10.32
N ALA A 97 31.18 -7.13 -11.06
CA ALA A 97 31.40 -7.26 -12.48
C ALA A 97 32.42 -8.40 -12.65
N ALA A 98 32.02 -9.50 -13.28
CA ALA A 98 32.97 -10.50 -13.72
C ALA A 98 33.89 -9.77 -14.71
N ALA A 99 35.16 -9.60 -14.31
CA ALA A 99 36.20 -9.08 -15.16
C ALA A 99 36.28 -9.95 -16.42
N ALA A 100 36.20 -9.29 -17.58
CA ALA A 100 36.45 -9.88 -18.89
C ALA A 100 37.96 -10.01 -19.14
#